data_AF-D7T1M8-F1
#
_entry.id   AF-D7T1M8-F1
#
_cell.length_a   1.000
_cell.length_b   1.000
_cell.length_c   1.000
_cell.angle_alpha   90.00
_cell.angle_beta   90.00
_cell.angle_gamma   90.00
#
_symmetry.space_group_name_H-M   'P 1'
#
loop_
_entity.id
_entity.type
_entity.pdbx_description
1 polymer ?
#
loop_
_entity_poly.entity_id
_entity_poly.type
_entity_poly.pdbx_seq_one_letter_code
_entity_poly.pdbx_strand_id
1 'polypeptide(L)'
;MPDPETQITGLTEGLDSKDWAKVCESLNDAKRFALYHSALMAPILEKVLLVLVKAMKNPRSALSKTSIMASTDIFNTFGDELLQPCPALTTHTRVGTGRGWDLILTL
;
A
#
# COMPACT_ATOMS: atom_id res chain seq x y z
N MET A 1 -6.15 23.60 1.54
CA MET A 1 -5.76 22.21 1.86
C MET A 1 -4.82 22.28 3.06
N PRO A 2 -4.98 21.43 4.08
CA PRO A 2 -4.00 21.32 5.15
C PRO A 2 -2.63 20.93 4.57
N ASP A 3 -1.57 21.33 5.25
CA ASP A 3 -0.20 21.04 4.85
C ASP A 3 0.03 19.50 4.77
N PRO A 4 0.68 18.98 3.70
CA PRO A 4 0.85 17.54 3.52
C PRO A 4 1.69 16.88 4.63
N GLU A 5 2.57 17.61 5.32
CA GLU A 5 3.33 17.09 6.47
C GLU A 5 2.45 16.93 7.71
N THR A 6 1.45 17.80 7.89
CA THR A 6 0.46 17.61 8.96
C THR A 6 -0.44 16.40 8.65
N GLN A 7 -0.80 16.22 7.38
CA GLN A 7 -1.63 15.11 6.94
C GLN A 7 -0.92 13.75 7.04
N ILE A 8 0.39 13.67 6.74
CA ILE A 8 1.14 12.41 6.87
C ILE A 8 1.27 11.97 8.34
N THR A 9 1.35 12.94 9.27
CA THR A 9 1.34 12.66 10.70
C THR A 9 -0.01 12.07 11.13
N GLY A 10 -1.12 12.72 10.73
CA GLY A 10 -2.47 12.21 11.02
C GLY A 10 -2.78 10.86 10.36
N LEU A 11 -2.23 10.62 9.16
CA LEU A 11 -2.27 9.31 8.51
C LEU A 11 -1.59 8.25 9.39
N THR A 12 -0.37 8.56 9.85
CA THR A 12 0.44 7.64 10.66
C THR A 12 -0.24 7.26 11.97
N GLU A 13 -0.87 8.23 12.64
CA GLU A 13 -1.65 8.01 13.86
C GLU A 13 -2.92 7.18 13.58
N GLY A 14 -3.64 7.49 12.50
CA GLY A 14 -4.84 6.76 12.14
C GLY A 14 -4.59 5.30 11.76
N LEU A 15 -3.42 5.00 11.19
CA LEU A 15 -2.96 3.62 10.94
C LEU A 15 -2.70 2.81 12.23
N ASP A 16 -2.32 3.47 13.33
CA ASP A 16 -2.16 2.83 14.66
C ASP A 16 -3.49 2.67 15.42
N SER A 17 -4.58 3.20 14.87
CA SER A 17 -5.87 3.14 15.55
C SER A 17 -6.35 1.71 15.76
N LYS A 18 -6.96 1.47 16.92
CA LYS A 18 -7.70 0.23 17.21
C LYS A 18 -9.06 0.21 16.52
N ASP A 19 -9.54 1.37 16.09
CA ASP A 19 -10.81 1.51 15.39
C ASP A 19 -10.62 1.18 13.90
N TRP A 20 -11.31 0.13 13.44
CA TRP A 20 -11.26 -0.33 12.06
C TRP A 20 -11.73 0.73 11.05
N ALA A 21 -12.66 1.60 11.43
CA ALA A 21 -13.17 2.66 10.57
C ALA A 21 -12.11 3.74 10.39
N LYS A 22 -11.38 4.08 11.46
CA LYS A 22 -10.25 5.01 11.38
C LYS A 22 -9.12 4.46 10.51
N VAL A 23 -8.78 3.18 10.66
CA VAL A 23 -7.80 2.52 9.78
C VAL A 23 -8.27 2.53 8.32
N CYS A 24 -9.57 2.33 8.08
CA CYS A 24 -10.15 2.38 6.75
C CYS A 24 -10.03 3.77 6.10
N GLU A 25 -10.31 4.84 6.86
CA GLU A 25 -10.10 6.23 6.42
C GLU A 25 -8.62 6.48 6.09
N SER A 26 -7.73 6.10 6.99
CA SER A 26 -6.28 6.23 6.81
C SER A 26 -5.77 5.48 5.58
N LEU A 27 -6.23 4.25 5.33
CA LEU A 27 -5.88 3.54 4.10
C LEU A 27 -6.42 4.23 2.84
N ASN A 28 -7.55 4.93 2.92
CA ASN A 28 -8.06 5.74 1.80
C ASN A 28 -7.15 6.96 1.55
N ASP A 29 -6.69 7.61 2.60
CA ASP A 29 -5.74 8.74 2.48
C ASP A 29 -4.38 8.27 1.97
N ALA A 30 -3.91 7.09 2.38
CA ALA A 30 -2.70 6.48 1.84
C ALA A 30 -2.73 6.34 0.31
N LYS A 31 -3.90 6.08 -0.29
CA LYS A 31 -4.05 6.08 -1.77
C LYS A 31 -3.74 7.44 -2.37
N ARG A 32 -4.27 8.51 -1.75
CA ARG A 32 -4.04 9.88 -2.20
C ARG A 32 -2.56 10.26 -2.06
N PHE A 33 -1.93 9.84 -0.96
CA PHE A 33 -0.50 10.03 -0.74
C PHE A 33 0.35 9.28 -1.77
N ALA A 34 0.02 8.03 -2.10
CA ALA A 34 0.72 7.26 -3.13
C ALA A 34 0.68 7.96 -4.50
N LEU A 35 -0.43 8.63 -4.83
CA LEU A 35 -0.60 9.30 -6.13
C LEU A 35 0.02 10.70 -6.20
N TYR A 36 -0.12 11.51 -5.15
CA TYR A 36 0.24 12.93 -5.19
C TYR A 36 1.48 13.31 -4.37
N HIS A 37 1.84 12.49 -3.38
CA HIS A 37 2.87 12.79 -2.38
C HIS A 37 3.71 11.55 -2.04
N SER A 38 4.09 10.76 -3.05
CA SER A 38 4.77 9.47 -2.87
C SER A 38 6.06 9.59 -2.05
N ALA A 39 6.81 10.69 -2.21
CA ALA A 39 8.02 10.97 -1.42
C ALA A 39 7.77 11.09 0.09
N LEU A 40 6.63 11.65 0.51
CA LEU A 40 6.25 11.74 1.93
C LEU A 40 5.74 10.40 2.47
N MET A 41 5.22 9.54 1.60
CA MET A 41 4.73 8.22 1.96
C MET A 41 5.85 7.18 2.06
N ALA A 42 6.93 7.32 1.29
CA ALA A 42 8.09 6.44 1.31
C ALA A 42 8.61 6.08 2.73
N PRO A 43 8.86 7.04 3.66
CA PRO A 43 9.35 6.70 5.01
C PRO A 43 8.36 5.92 5.88
N ILE A 44 7.06 5.94 5.55
CA ILE A 44 6.02 5.20 6.29
C ILE A 44 5.48 4.00 5.49
N LEU A 45 6.03 3.72 4.31
CA LEU A 45 5.51 2.73 3.37
C LEU A 45 5.47 1.32 3.98
N GLU A 46 6.52 0.94 4.71
CA GLU A 46 6.58 -0.34 5.43
C GLU A 46 5.42 -0.50 6.41
N LYS A 47 5.13 0.55 7.19
CA LYS A 47 4.01 0.56 8.13
C LYS A 47 2.68 0.45 7.40
N VAL A 48 2.50 1.18 6.31
CA VAL A 48 1.29 1.12 5.48
C VAL A 48 1.08 -0.29 4.96
N LEU A 49 2.11 -0.93 4.39
CA LEU A 49 2.04 -2.30 3.87
C LEU A 49 1.70 -3.31 4.98
N LEU A 50 2.28 -3.18 6.17
CA LEU A 50 1.99 -4.04 7.30
C LEU A 50 0.51 -3.95 7.71
N VAL A 51 -0.02 -2.72 7.85
CA VAL A 51 -1.43 -2.48 8.19
C VAL A 51 -2.34 -2.97 7.07
N LEU A 52 -1.94 -2.77 5.81
CA LEU A 52 -2.66 -3.23 4.64
C LEU A 52 -2.80 -4.76 4.65
N VAL A 53 -1.71 -5.52 4.78
CA VAL A 53 -1.78 -7.00 4.81
C VAL A 53 -2.66 -7.50 5.97
N LYS A 54 -2.61 -6.83 7.12
CA LYS A 54 -3.49 -7.13 8.25
C LYS A 54 -4.96 -6.79 7.95
N ALA A 55 -5.22 -5.66 7.31
CA ALA A 55 -6.56 -5.18 6.95
C ALA A 55 -7.24 -6.05 5.90
N MET A 56 -6.49 -6.62 4.94
CA MET A 56 -7.01 -7.56 3.94
C MET A 56 -7.67 -8.78 4.59
N LYS A 57 -7.13 -9.25 5.71
CA LYS A 57 -7.62 -10.43 6.46
C LYS A 57 -8.76 -10.10 7.43
N ASN A 58 -9.21 -8.85 7.50
CA ASN A 58 -10.26 -8.45 8.43
C ASN A 58 -11.64 -8.89 7.92
N PRO A 59 -12.52 -9.47 8.76
CA PRO A 59 -13.85 -9.93 8.33
C PRO A 59 -14.79 -8.80 7.90
N ARG A 60 -14.46 -7.53 8.19
CA ARG A 60 -15.24 -6.37 7.75
C ARG A 60 -14.95 -6.07 6.28
N SER A 61 -15.94 -6.26 5.41
CA SER A 61 -15.79 -6.05 3.97
C SER A 61 -15.35 -4.63 3.57
N ALA A 62 -15.75 -3.59 4.33
CA ALA A 62 -15.36 -2.21 4.04
C ALA A 62 -13.83 -2.00 4.18
N LEU A 63 -13.26 -2.51 5.27
CA LEU A 63 -11.82 -2.39 5.53
C LEU A 63 -11.03 -3.26 4.56
N SER A 64 -11.43 -4.52 4.36
CA SER A 64 -10.73 -5.43 3.44
C SER A 64 -10.77 -4.92 1.99
N LYS A 65 -11.93 -4.46 1.48
CA LYS A 65 -12.02 -3.85 0.14
C LYS A 65 -11.16 -2.61 0.00
N THR A 66 -11.16 -1.75 1.02
CA THR A 66 -10.32 -0.54 1.01
C THR A 66 -8.84 -0.89 0.98
N SER A 67 -8.45 -1.91 1.74
CA SER A 67 -7.09 -2.44 1.74
C SER A 67 -6.68 -2.99 0.38
N ILE A 68 -7.58 -3.73 -0.31
CA ILE A 68 -7.31 -4.25 -1.65
C ILE A 68 -7.16 -3.09 -2.64
N MET A 69 -8.08 -2.12 -2.65
CA MET A 69 -7.96 -0.94 -3.52
C MET A 69 -6.67 -0.16 -3.25
N ALA A 70 -6.31 0.02 -1.97
CA ALA A 70 -5.09 0.71 -1.58
C ALA A 70 -3.84 -0.02 -2.05
N SER A 71 -3.86 -1.36 -2.06
CA SER A 71 -2.74 -2.15 -2.56
C SER A 71 -2.47 -1.85 -4.03
N THR A 72 -3.51 -1.75 -4.85
CA THR A 72 -3.38 -1.44 -6.27
C THR A 72 -2.70 -0.10 -6.49
N ASP A 73 -3.12 0.96 -5.78
CA ASP A 73 -2.52 2.29 -5.92
C ASP A 73 -1.06 2.31 -5.44
N ILE A 74 -0.78 1.66 -4.31
CA ILE A 74 0.57 1.59 -3.74
C ILE A 74 1.52 0.80 -4.66
N PHE A 75 1.10 -0.36 -5.17
CA PHE A 75 1.93 -1.15 -6.08
C PHE A 75 2.08 -0.48 -7.45
N ASN A 76 1.13 0.33 -7.90
CA ASN A 76 1.30 1.12 -9.12
C ASN A 76 2.35 2.23 -8.95
N THR A 77 2.44 2.84 -7.77
CA THR A 77 3.41 3.91 -7.49
C THR A 77 4.79 3.36 -7.12
N PHE A 78 4.85 2.39 -6.21
CA PHE A 78 6.09 1.90 -5.59
C PHE A 78 6.50 0.51 -6.10
N GLY A 79 5.78 -0.05 -7.07
CA GLY A 79 6.00 -1.42 -7.55
C GLY A 79 7.42 -1.68 -8.03
N ASP A 80 8.04 -0.74 -8.76
CA ASP A 80 9.40 -0.90 -9.23
C ASP A 80 10.41 -1.00 -8.08
N GLU A 81 10.22 -0.22 -7.01
CA GLU A 81 11.07 -0.25 -5.81
C GLU A 81 10.79 -1.49 -4.95
N LEU A 82 9.53 -1.88 -4.81
CA LEU A 82 9.09 -3.02 -3.99
C LEU A 82 9.39 -4.37 -4.63
N LEU A 83 9.35 -4.46 -5.97
CA LEU A 83 9.52 -5.70 -6.74
C LEU A 83 10.92 -5.80 -7.36
N GLN A 84 11.81 -4.85 -7.08
CA GLN A 84 13.18 -4.89 -7.53
C GLN A 84 13.85 -6.19 -7.03
N PRO A 85 14.30 -7.07 -7.95
CA PRO A 85 14.99 -8.28 -7.56
C PRO A 85 16.23 -7.91 -6.74
N CYS A 86 16.37 -8.51 -5.55
CA CYS A 86 17.61 -8.41 -4.80
C CYS A 86 18.78 -8.81 -5.72
N PRO A 87 19.83 -7.97 -5.89
CA PRO A 87 20.88 -8.23 -6.87
C PRO A 87 21.72 -9.49 -6.58
N ALA A 88 21.48 -10.20 -5.47
CA ALA A 88 22.20 -11.41 -5.10
C ALA A 88 21.81 -12.67 -5.91
N LEU A 89 20.72 -12.65 -6.70
CA LEU A 89 20.31 -13.81 -7.49
C LEU A 89 19.88 -13.39 -8.90
N THR A 90 20.85 -12.93 -9.69
CA THR A 90 20.69 -12.86 -11.15
C THR A 90 21.58 -13.92 -11.80
N THR A 91 21.03 -15.10 -12.08
CA THR A 91 21.46 -15.85 -13.26
C THR A 91 20.29 -16.59 -13.90
N HIS A 92 19.94 -16.10 -15.09
CA HIS A 92 19.22 -16.74 -16.21
C HIS A 92 17.71 -16.47 -16.39
N THR A 93 17.44 -15.50 -17.29
CA THR A 93 16.36 -15.40 -18.30
C THR A 93 14.89 -15.48 -17.83
N ARG A 94 13.97 -14.60 -18.21
CA ARG A 94 13.57 -14.29 -19.60
C ARG A 94 12.54 -13.15 -19.58
N VAL A 95 12.60 -12.30 -20.60
CA VAL A 95 11.57 -11.33 -21.02
C VAL A 95 10.16 -11.94 -21.02
N GLY A 96 9.22 -11.27 -20.37
CA GLY A 96 7.79 -11.57 -20.42
C GLY A 96 6.98 -10.46 -19.78
N THR A 97 6.60 -9.47 -20.58
CA THR A 97 5.52 -8.52 -20.27
C THR A 97 4.24 -9.29 -19.96
N GLY A 98 3.98 -9.51 -18.69
CA GLY A 98 2.80 -10.21 -18.19
C GLY A 98 2.40 -9.59 -16.87
N ARG A 99 1.38 -8.73 -16.95
CA ARG A 99 0.68 -8.07 -15.84
C ARG A 99 0.59 -8.98 -14.61
N GLY A 100 1.35 -8.68 -13.55
CA GLY A 100 1.44 -9.46 -12.30
C GLY A 100 0.16 -9.52 -11.45
N TRP A 101 -1.00 -9.23 -12.03
CA TRP A 101 -2.30 -9.17 -11.34
C TRP A 101 -3.05 -10.51 -11.36
N ASP A 102 -2.71 -11.44 -12.26
CA ASP A 102 -3.43 -12.72 -12.43
C ASP A 102 -3.23 -13.69 -11.24
N LEU A 103 -2.22 -13.49 -10.40
CA LEU A 103 -1.94 -14.34 -9.23
C LEU A 103 -2.74 -13.98 -7.98
N ILE A 104 -3.35 -12.79 -7.92
CA ILE A 104 -4.06 -12.30 -6.72
C ILE A 104 -5.54 -12.73 -6.72
N LEU A 105 -6.11 -13.13 -7.86
CA LEU A 105 -7.53 -13.49 -8.01
C LEU A 105 -7.86 -14.98 -7.82
N THR A 106 -6.89 -15.82 -7.42
CA THR A 106 -7.10 -17.29 -7.25
C THR A 106 -7.09 -17.75 -5.76
N LEU A 107 -7.28 -16.85 -4.79
CA LEU A 107 -7.42 -17.20 -3.37
C LEU A 107 -8.74 -16.71 -2.77
#